data_AF-A0A536RXC1-F1
#
_entry.id   AF-A0A536RXC1-F1
#
_cell.length_a   1.000
_cell.length_b   1.000
_cell.length_c   1.000
_cell.angle_alpha   90.00
_cell.angle_beta   90.00
_cell.angle_gamma   90.00
#
_symmetry.space_group_name_H-M   'P 1'
#
loop_
_entity.id
_entity.type
_entity.pdbx_description
1 polymer ?
#
loop_
_entity_poly.entity_id
_entity_poly.type
_entity_poly.pdbx_seq_one_letter_code
_entity_poly.pdbx_strand_id
1 'polypeptide(L)'
;MSQMPPPPSQPAPMGGSPSTSSSAKNNVILSYLFWWISGLIFLFVAKNDPDVKWNAAQSVVILGGLWLISAILYAVTLWPLGALVWLIGMVYWVIFLVGAFNYQGGRIKAPGIGQFTDQLTDQLANAVK
;
A
#
# COMPACT_ATOMS: atom_id res chain seq x y z
N MET A 1 0.50 -60.64 -26.62
CA MET A 1 0.31 -59.72 -25.49
C MET A 1 0.65 -58.32 -26.01
N SER A 2 -0.36 -57.56 -26.44
CA SER A 2 -0.17 -56.25 -27.07
C SER A 2 0.04 -55.21 -25.98
N GLN A 3 1.24 -54.63 -25.88
CA GLN A 3 1.54 -53.59 -24.90
C GLN A 3 0.82 -52.30 -25.29
N MET A 4 0.04 -51.74 -24.36
CA MET A 4 -0.59 -50.43 -24.51
C MET A 4 0.50 -49.33 -24.50
N PRO A 5 0.40 -48.28 -25.33
CA PRO A 5 1.32 -47.15 -25.25
C PRO A 5 1.18 -46.44 -23.89
N PRO A 6 2.27 -45.90 -23.32
CA PRO A 6 2.19 -45.12 -22.09
C PRO A 6 1.32 -43.86 -22.28
N PRO A 7 0.62 -43.41 -21.23
CA PRO A 7 -0.20 -42.20 -21.30
C PRO A 7 0.67 -40.98 -21.66
N PRO A 8 0.12 -39.99 -22.40
CA PRO A 8 0.81 -38.73 -22.64
C PRO A 8 1.22 -38.08 -21.31
N SER A 9 2.48 -37.70 -21.19
CA SER A 9 2.99 -36.94 -20.05
C SER A 9 2.19 -35.65 -19.92
N GLN A 10 1.36 -35.59 -18.89
CA GLN A 10 0.61 -34.38 -18.53
C GLN A 10 1.62 -33.25 -18.26
N PRO A 11 1.51 -32.07 -18.91
CA PRO A 11 2.40 -30.96 -18.64
C PRO A 11 2.36 -30.65 -17.14
N ALA A 12 3.54 -30.59 -16.52
CA ALA A 12 3.65 -30.25 -15.10
C ALA A 12 2.90 -28.94 -14.81
N PRO A 13 2.24 -28.80 -13.64
CA PRO A 13 1.62 -27.53 -13.26
C PRO A 13 2.70 -26.46 -13.33
N MET A 14 2.49 -25.44 -14.17
CA MET A 14 3.29 -24.22 -14.16
C MET A 14 3.12 -23.58 -12.78
N GLY A 15 3.98 -23.94 -11.84
CA GLY A 15 4.08 -23.30 -10.54
C GLY A 15 4.40 -21.83 -10.77
N GLY A 16 3.43 -20.95 -10.48
CA GLY A 16 3.61 -19.51 -10.57
C GLY A 16 4.84 -19.07 -9.80
N SER A 17 5.69 -18.25 -10.44
CA SER A 17 6.97 -17.81 -9.88
C SER A 17 6.78 -17.10 -8.52
N PRO A 18 7.44 -17.57 -7.44
CA PRO A 18 7.37 -16.95 -6.11
C PRO A 18 7.96 -15.53 -6.03
N SER A 19 8.71 -15.10 -7.04
CA SER A 19 9.48 -13.85 -7.04
C SER A 19 8.60 -12.58 -7.03
N THR A 20 7.48 -12.57 -7.75
CA THR A 20 6.63 -11.37 -7.86
C THR A 20 5.91 -11.03 -6.56
N SER A 21 5.47 -12.03 -5.79
CA SER A 21 4.76 -11.83 -4.51
C SER A 21 5.68 -11.22 -3.43
N SER A 22 6.93 -11.67 -3.37
CA SER A 22 7.93 -11.15 -2.40
C SER A 22 8.33 -9.71 -2.71
N SER A 23 8.56 -9.37 -3.99
CA SER A 23 8.89 -8.01 -4.40
C SER A 23 7.73 -7.04 -4.17
N ALA A 24 6.49 -7.44 -4.47
CA ALA A 24 5.30 -6.62 -4.20
C ALA A 24 5.15 -6.31 -2.70
N LYS A 25 5.28 -7.33 -1.84
CA LYS A 25 5.27 -7.15 -0.38
C LYS A 25 6.33 -6.14 0.09
N ASN A 26 7.56 -6.29 -0.36
CA ASN A 26 8.65 -5.37 0.03
C ASN A 26 8.33 -3.93 -0.40
N ASN A 27 7.81 -3.74 -1.61
CA ASN A 27 7.45 -2.42 -2.11
C ASN A 27 6.28 -1.79 -1.33
N VAL A 28 5.28 -2.58 -0.91
CA VAL A 28 4.20 -2.10 -0.04
C VAL A 28 4.73 -1.69 1.33
N ILE A 29 5.62 -2.48 1.95
CA ILE A 29 6.27 -2.11 3.21
C ILE A 29 7.03 -0.79 3.05
N LEU A 30 7.85 -0.68 2.00
CA LEU A 30 8.62 0.53 1.75
C LEU A 30 7.72 1.74 1.52
N SER A 31 6.55 1.58 0.90
CA SER A 31 5.58 2.67 0.68
C SER A 31 5.09 3.32 1.99
N TYR A 32 5.11 2.60 3.11
CA TYR A 32 4.72 3.12 4.43
C TYR A 32 5.91 3.39 5.37
N LEU A 33 7.13 2.96 5.04
CA LEU A 33 8.27 2.96 5.97
C LEU A 33 8.67 4.36 6.45
N PHE A 34 8.79 5.31 5.54
CA PHE A 34 9.14 6.71 5.85
C PHE A 34 7.92 7.61 5.76
N TRP A 35 6.83 7.17 6.39
CA TRP A 35 5.58 7.92 6.46
C TRP A 35 5.05 8.22 5.03
N TRP A 36 4.42 9.37 4.81
CA TRP A 36 3.91 9.76 3.48
C TRP A 36 5.00 10.00 2.43
N ILE A 37 6.24 10.27 2.84
CA ILE A 37 7.36 10.57 1.92
C ILE A 37 7.73 9.34 1.10
N SER A 38 7.84 8.18 1.74
CA SER A 38 8.09 6.95 0.99
C SER A 38 6.93 6.58 0.07
N GLY A 39 5.69 6.85 0.48
CA GLY A 39 4.51 6.68 -0.36
C GLY A 39 4.59 7.53 -1.62
N LEU A 40 5.00 8.80 -1.47
CA LEU A 40 5.19 9.70 -2.60
C LEU A 40 6.24 9.16 -3.60
N ILE A 41 7.36 8.62 -3.11
CA ILE A 41 8.39 8.00 -3.95
C ILE A 41 7.81 6.78 -4.69
N PHE A 42 7.16 5.87 -3.98
CA PHE A 42 6.64 4.63 -4.56
C PHE A 42 5.48 4.85 -5.53
N LEU A 43 4.79 5.99 -5.45
CA LEU A 43 3.79 6.39 -6.43
C LEU A 43 4.37 6.51 -7.85
N PHE A 44 5.63 6.94 -7.97
CA PHE A 44 6.34 7.08 -9.26
C PHE A 44 7.20 5.87 -9.60
N VAL A 45 7.66 5.10 -8.60
CA VAL A 45 8.50 3.91 -8.81
C VAL A 45 7.66 2.69 -9.20
N ALA A 46 6.48 2.50 -8.60
CA ALA A 46 5.65 1.31 -8.76
C ALA A 46 4.76 1.34 -10.02
N LYS A 47 5.31 1.72 -11.17
CA LYS A 47 4.54 1.96 -12.41
C LYS A 47 3.76 0.75 -12.91
N ASN A 48 4.35 -0.44 -12.74
CA ASN A 48 3.82 -1.70 -13.28
C ASN A 48 3.08 -2.55 -12.23
N ASP A 49 2.90 -2.02 -11.02
CA ASP A 49 2.26 -2.74 -9.91
C ASP A 49 1.11 -1.88 -9.34
N PRO A 50 -0.14 -2.11 -9.79
CA PRO A 50 -1.28 -1.28 -9.41
C PRO A 50 -1.59 -1.37 -7.92
N ASP A 51 -1.31 -2.50 -7.27
CA ASP A 51 -1.56 -2.67 -5.84
C ASP A 51 -0.51 -1.90 -5.02
N VAL A 52 0.78 -2.03 -5.36
CA VAL A 52 1.82 -1.22 -4.71
C VAL A 52 1.56 0.26 -4.93
N LYS A 53 1.20 0.68 -6.15
CA LYS A 53 0.90 2.09 -6.45
C LYS A 53 -0.30 2.61 -5.66
N TRP A 54 -1.34 1.78 -5.47
CA TRP A 54 -2.48 2.15 -4.64
C TRP A 54 -2.11 2.28 -3.16
N ASN A 55 -1.30 1.37 -2.61
CA ASN A 55 -0.82 1.47 -1.23
C ASN A 55 0.11 2.69 -1.03
N ALA A 56 0.92 3.02 -2.05
CA ALA A 56 1.71 4.23 -2.07
C ALA A 56 0.84 5.50 -2.07
N ALA A 57 -0.24 5.52 -2.87
CA ALA A 57 -1.24 6.60 -2.85
C ALA A 57 -1.95 6.70 -1.49
N GLN A 58 -2.31 5.58 -0.87
CA GLN A 58 -2.95 5.54 0.45
C GLN A 58 -2.05 6.18 1.52
N SER A 59 -0.74 5.88 1.48
CA SER A 59 0.25 6.51 2.36
C SER A 59 0.24 8.03 2.22
N VAL A 60 0.23 8.54 0.99
CA VAL A 60 0.16 9.99 0.73
C VAL A 60 -1.16 10.60 1.18
N VAL A 61 -2.29 9.99 0.82
CA VAL A 61 -3.63 10.53 1.13
C VAL A 61 -3.86 10.59 2.63
N ILE A 62 -3.59 9.50 3.35
CA ILE A 62 -3.90 9.40 4.77
C ILE A 62 -2.81 10.05 5.62
N LEU A 63 -1.56 9.57 5.51
CA LEU A 63 -0.48 10.04 6.37
C LEU A 63 -0.02 11.45 5.98
N GLY A 64 -0.06 11.78 4.69
CA GLY A 64 0.24 13.12 4.17
C GLY A 64 -0.87 14.11 4.50
N GLY A 65 -2.13 13.71 4.34
CA GLY A 65 -3.28 14.51 4.77
C GLY A 65 -3.26 14.83 6.26
N LEU A 66 -3.07 13.81 7.12
CA LEU A 66 -2.99 13.99 8.57
C LEU A 66 -1.79 14.85 8.98
N TRP A 67 -0.63 14.65 8.35
CA TRP A 67 0.55 15.49 8.59
C TRP A 67 0.28 16.95 8.21
N LEU A 68 -0.33 17.19 7.05
CA LEU A 68 -0.64 18.54 6.57
C LEU A 68 -1.64 19.25 7.50
N ILE A 69 -2.70 18.56 7.93
CA ILE A 69 -3.67 19.10 8.89
C ILE A 69 -2.98 19.44 10.22
N SER A 70 -2.15 18.53 10.74
CA SER A 70 -1.37 18.76 11.96
C SER A 70 -0.45 19.98 11.82
N ALA A 71 0.29 20.09 10.71
CA ALA A 71 1.17 21.22 10.43
C ALA A 71 0.44 22.57 10.39
N ILE A 72 -0.75 22.61 9.76
CA ILE A 72 -1.60 23.82 9.74
C ILE A 72 -2.04 24.20 11.16
N LEU A 73 -2.48 23.23 11.96
CA LEU A 73 -2.91 23.48 13.35
C LEU A 73 -1.77 24.05 14.21
N TYR A 74 -0.56 23.54 14.07
CA TYR A 74 0.62 24.10 14.74
C TYR A 74 0.90 25.54 14.27
N ALA A 75 0.82 25.79 12.96
CA ALA A 75 1.07 27.11 12.38
C ALA A 75 0.08 28.18 12.88
N VAL A 76 -1.19 27.81 13.11
CA VAL A 76 -2.22 28.72 13.67
C VAL A 76 -2.29 28.72 15.20
N THR A 77 -1.25 28.23 15.87
CA THR A 77 -1.12 28.20 17.34
C THR A 77 -2.11 27.28 18.09
N LEU A 78 -2.78 26.35 17.39
CA LEU A 78 -3.67 25.33 17.96
C LEU A 78 -2.90 24.03 18.31
N TRP A 79 -1.87 24.15 19.15
CA TRP A 79 -0.88 23.09 19.37
C TRP A 79 -1.47 21.80 19.97
N PRO A 80 -2.41 21.85 20.95
CA PRO A 80 -3.02 20.63 21.48
C PRO A 80 -3.78 19.83 20.42
N LEU A 81 -4.48 20.52 19.50
CA LEU A 81 -5.17 19.86 18.39
C LEU A 81 -4.18 19.30 17.37
N GLY A 82 -3.13 20.05 17.04
CA GLY A 82 -2.06 19.58 16.16
C GLY A 82 -1.39 18.30 16.68
N ALA A 83 -1.13 18.24 18.00
CA ALA A 83 -0.59 17.06 18.67
C ALA A 83 -1.56 15.87 18.62
N LEU A 84 -2.85 16.11 18.84
CA LEU A 84 -3.88 15.07 18.74
C LEU A 84 -3.97 14.47 17.33
N VAL A 85 -3.98 15.32 16.30
CA VAL A 85 -4.01 14.87 14.89
C VAL A 85 -2.74 14.09 14.54
N TRP A 86 -1.57 14.53 15.03
CA TRP A 86 -0.32 13.80 14.83
C TRP A 86 -0.36 12.41 15.46
N LEU A 87 -0.91 12.27 16.68
CA LEU A 87 -1.10 10.97 17.34
C LEU A 87 -2.05 10.06 16.56
N ILE A 88 -3.13 10.59 15.99
CA ILE A 88 -4.02 9.83 15.10
C ILE A 88 -3.25 9.34 13.87
N GLY A 89 -2.43 10.20 13.27
CA GLY A 89 -1.50 9.82 12.19
C GLY A 89 -0.59 8.67 12.60
N MET A 90 -0.04 8.73 13.82
CA MET A 90 0.86 7.69 14.35
C MET A 90 0.16 6.34 14.44
N VAL A 91 -1.10 6.32 14.89
CA VAL A 91 -1.92 5.11 14.93
C VAL A 91 -2.14 4.54 13.53
N TYR A 92 -2.54 5.36 12.56
CA TYR A 92 -2.71 4.90 11.17
C TYR A 92 -1.41 4.38 10.56
N TRP A 93 -0.28 5.04 10.82
CA TRP A 93 1.01 4.59 10.33
C TRP A 93 1.38 3.20 10.84
N VAL A 94 1.17 2.94 12.14
CA VAL A 94 1.38 1.60 12.72
C VAL A 94 0.42 0.58 12.08
N ILE A 95 -0.86 0.92 11.92
CA ILE A 95 -1.83 0.05 11.26
C ILE A 95 -1.37 -0.32 9.84
N PHE A 96 -0.91 0.65 9.06
CA PHE A 96 -0.44 0.42 7.69
C PHE A 96 0.86 -0.38 7.64
N LEU A 97 1.82 -0.09 8.52
CA LEU A 97 3.06 -0.88 8.62
C LEU A 97 2.75 -2.34 8.96
N VAL A 98 1.93 -2.60 9.98
CA VAL A 98 1.54 -3.96 10.37
C VAL A 98 0.77 -4.64 9.24
N GLY A 99 -0.14 -3.92 8.57
CA GLY A 99 -0.84 -4.41 7.39
C GLY A 99 0.12 -4.77 6.24
N ALA A 100 1.17 -3.98 6.03
CA ALA A 100 2.19 -4.21 5.02
C ALA A 100 3.08 -5.42 5.33
N PHE A 101 3.45 -5.63 6.59
CA PHE A 101 4.18 -6.83 7.00
C PHE A 101 3.36 -8.12 6.79
N ASN A 102 2.04 -8.04 6.97
CA ASN A 102 1.11 -9.14 6.76
C ASN A 102 0.54 -9.19 5.32
N TYR A 103 1.11 -8.42 4.40
CA TYR A 103 0.58 -8.28 3.04
C TYR A 103 0.62 -9.60 2.25
N GLN A 104 -0.52 -9.95 1.64
CA GLN A 104 -0.67 -11.15 0.79
C GLN A 104 -1.20 -10.80 -0.62
N GLY A 105 -1.25 -9.50 -0.97
CA GLY A 105 -1.83 -8.97 -2.20
C GLY A 105 -2.95 -7.96 -1.94
N GLY A 106 -3.24 -7.10 -2.93
CA GLY A 106 -4.35 -6.16 -2.89
C GLY A 106 -4.06 -4.82 -2.21
N ARG A 107 -5.09 -4.26 -1.57
CA ARG A 107 -5.14 -2.86 -1.12
C ARG A 107 -5.34 -2.80 0.39
N ILE A 108 -4.40 -2.18 1.12
CA ILE A 108 -4.51 -2.00 2.57
C ILE A 108 -5.39 -0.78 2.87
N LYS A 109 -6.69 -0.99 3.05
CA LYS A 109 -7.66 0.07 3.31
C LYS A 109 -7.52 0.69 4.70
N ALA A 110 -7.74 1.99 4.81
CA ALA A 110 -7.79 2.72 6.08
C ALA A 110 -9.02 2.27 6.89
N PRO A 111 -8.86 1.64 8.07
CA PRO A 111 -9.99 1.23 8.87
C PRO A 111 -10.85 2.42 9.30
N GLY A 112 -12.18 2.28 9.26
CA GLY A 112 -13.13 3.32 9.68
C GLY A 112 -13.35 4.46 8.68
N ILE A 113 -12.36 4.80 7.86
CA ILE A 113 -12.44 5.94 6.92
C ILE A 113 -12.29 5.58 5.43
N GLY A 114 -12.08 4.29 5.10
CA GLY A 114 -11.89 3.83 3.72
C GLY A 114 -12.98 4.30 2.74
N GLN A 115 -14.24 4.37 3.17
CA GLN A 115 -15.34 4.87 2.32
C GLN A 115 -15.15 6.31 1.81
N PHE A 116 -14.41 7.15 2.54
CA PHE A 116 -14.14 8.53 2.17
C PHE A 116 -12.83 8.69 1.42
N THR A 117 -11.87 7.80 1.67
CA THR A 117 -10.50 7.95 1.20
C THR A 117 -10.20 7.08 -0.01
N ASP A 118 -10.88 5.94 -0.17
CA ASP A 118 -10.60 4.98 -1.24
C ASP A 118 -10.73 5.63 -2.62
N GLN A 119 -11.75 6.46 -2.83
CA GLN A 119 -11.94 7.17 -4.10
C GLN A 119 -10.79 8.14 -4.39
N LEU A 120 -10.34 8.89 -3.37
CA LEU A 120 -9.21 9.82 -3.52
C LEU A 120 -7.89 9.06 -3.75
N THR A 121 -7.69 7.95 -3.05
CA THR A 121 -6.55 7.06 -3.23
C THR A 121 -6.53 6.47 -4.65
N ASP A 122 -7.68 6.01 -5.17
CA ASP A 122 -7.81 5.53 -6.54
C ASP A 122 -7.49 6.63 -7.57
N GLN A 123 -8.03 7.83 -7.38
CA GLN A 123 -7.75 8.96 -8.26
C GLN A 123 -6.27 9.31 -8.27
N LEU A 124 -5.64 9.39 -7.10
CA LEU A 124 -4.21 9.71 -6.99
C LEU A 124 -3.34 8.63 -7.64
N ALA A 125 -3.62 7.35 -7.38
CA ALA A 125 -2.90 6.24 -8.00
C ALA A 125 -3.00 6.28 -9.53
N ASN A 126 -4.17 6.62 -10.07
CA ASN A 126 -4.40 6.67 -11.52
C ASN A 126 -3.89 7.97 -12.18
N ALA A 127 -3.75 9.05 -11.42
CA ALA A 127 -3.23 10.33 -11.92
C ALA A 127 -1.73 10.26 -12.28
N VAL A 128 -0.97 9.36 -11.65
CA VAL A 128 0.46 9.18 -11.88
C VAL A 128 0.72 8.07 -12.91
N LYS A 129 1.39 8.45 -14.01
CA LYS A 129 1.74 7.59 -15.16
C LYS A 129 3.14 6.98 -15.06
#